data_AF-A0A0N4TDF0-F1
#
_entry.id   AF-A0A0N4TDF0-F1
#
_cell.length_a   1.000
_cell.length_b   1.000
_cell.length_c   1.000
_cell.angle_alpha   90.00
_cell.angle_beta   90.00
_cell.angle_gamma   90.00
#
_symmetry.space_group_name_H-M   'P 1'
#
loop_
_entity.id
_entity.type
_entity.pdbx_description
1 polymer ?
#
loop_
_entity_poly.entity_id
_entity_poly.type
_entity_poly.pdbx_seq_one_letter_code
_entity_poly.pdbx_strand_id
1 'polypeptide(L)'
;MAYDIDYALHVACRLLKYYENFFSIPYPLKKLDIFTAPELRVLAMENWGLITVRQKLMLYNQRLNSLRERRVVTDVIAHEVAHMWFGNLATMRWWNDLWLNEGFATMMGQKAADFVENTTLRMGFIYI
;
A
#
# COMPACT_ATOMS: atom_id res chain seq x y z
N MET A 1 -6.06 4.22 25.11
CA MET A 1 -5.56 3.55 23.91
C MET A 1 -5.51 4.62 22.83
N ALA A 2 -4.32 5.17 22.56
CA ALA A 2 -4.17 6.15 21.49
C ALA A 2 -4.19 5.38 20.16
N TYR A 3 -4.97 5.85 19.19
CA TYR A 3 -5.18 5.13 17.94
C TYR A 3 -3.95 5.30 17.05
N ASP A 4 -3.18 4.23 16.89
CA ASP A 4 -1.90 4.17 16.17
C ASP A 4 -2.06 4.14 14.63
N ILE A 5 -2.79 5.11 14.06
CA ILE A 5 -3.07 5.23 12.61
C ILE A 5 -2.35 6.38 11.93
N ASP A 6 -1.76 7.31 12.69
CA ASP A 6 -1.09 8.50 12.14
C ASP A 6 0.08 8.13 11.22
N TYR A 7 0.80 7.06 11.54
CA TYR A 7 1.87 6.55 10.70
C TYR A 7 1.35 6.07 9.34
N ALA A 8 0.26 5.30 9.35
CA ALA A 8 -0.36 4.80 8.13
C ALA A 8 -0.85 5.95 7.23
N LEU A 9 -1.50 6.96 7.81
CA LEU A 9 -1.95 8.15 7.09
C LEU A 9 -0.76 8.90 6.48
N HIS A 10 0.30 9.12 7.26
CA HIS A 10 1.52 9.78 6.79
C HIS A 10 2.14 9.06 5.60
N VAL A 11 2.25 7.73 5.67
CA VAL A 11 2.79 6.89 4.61
C VAL A 11 1.89 6.93 3.37
N ALA A 12 0.57 6.76 3.52
CA ALA A 12 -0.38 6.80 2.43
C ALA A 12 -0.31 8.13 1.65
N CYS A 13 -0.29 9.27 2.35
CA CYS A 13 -0.17 10.59 1.73
C CYS A 13 1.14 10.76 0.95
N ARG A 14 2.26 10.23 1.45
CA ARG A 14 3.55 10.30 0.75
C ARG A 14 3.57 9.39 -0.48
N LEU A 15 3.02 8.19 -0.37
CA LEU A 15 2.95 7.21 -1.47
C LEU A 15 2.05 7.70 -2.60
N LEU A 16 0.88 8.25 -2.29
CA LEU A 16 -0.03 8.76 -3.31
C LEU A 16 0.65 9.86 -4.14
N LYS A 17 1.27 10.84 -3.48
CA LYS A 17 2.07 11.89 -4.15
C LYS A 17 3.25 11.33 -4.92
N TYR A 18 3.93 10.31 -4.38
CA TYR A 18 5.04 9.66 -5.07
C TYR A 18 4.57 9.04 -6.39
N TYR A 19 3.47 8.27 -6.38
CA TYR A 19 2.96 7.63 -7.59
C TYR A 19 2.42 8.61 -8.62
N GLU A 20 1.72 9.67 -8.19
CA GLU A 20 1.28 10.74 -9.10
C GLU A 20 2.46 11.36 -9.88
N ASN A 21 3.55 11.65 -9.18
CA ASN A 21 4.76 12.20 -9.79
C ASN A 21 5.50 11.17 -10.64
N PHE A 22 5.64 9.94 -10.14
CA PHE A 22 6.41 8.88 -10.79
C PHE A 22 5.77 8.45 -12.12
N PHE A 23 4.44 8.28 -12.15
CA PHE A 23 3.73 7.93 -13.37
C PHE A 23 3.36 9.15 -14.22
N SER A 24 3.52 10.36 -13.70
CA SER A 24 3.05 11.60 -14.33
C SER A 24 1.56 11.55 -14.70
N ILE A 25 0.76 10.84 -13.89
CA ILE A 25 -0.67 10.66 -14.04
C ILE A 25 -1.30 10.94 -12.68
N PRO A 26 -2.16 11.97 -12.54
CA PRO A 26 -2.79 12.29 -11.26
C PRO A 26 -3.76 11.18 -10.84
N TYR A 27 -3.96 11.03 -9.53
CA TYR A 27 -5.00 10.16 -9.03
C TYR A 27 -6.38 10.77 -9.36
N PRO A 28 -7.28 10.03 -10.06
CA PRO A 28 -8.45 10.64 -10.68
C PRO A 28 -9.60 10.95 -9.69
N LEU A 29 -9.62 10.31 -8.51
CA LEU A 29 -10.70 10.52 -7.54
C LEU A 29 -10.34 11.64 -6.54
N LYS A 30 -11.36 12.28 -5.98
CA LYS A 30 -11.20 13.40 -5.03
C LYS A 30 -10.59 12.98 -3.69
N LYS A 31 -10.67 11.69 -3.35
CA LYS A 31 -10.18 11.12 -2.09
C LYS A 31 -9.81 9.65 -2.26
N LEU A 32 -8.93 9.19 -1.37
CA LEU A 32 -8.60 7.79 -1.17
C LEU A 32 -8.72 7.50 0.32
N ASP A 33 -9.67 6.63 0.68
CA ASP A 33 -9.86 6.20 2.06
C ASP A 33 -9.15 4.85 2.31
N ILE A 34 -8.67 4.64 3.53
CA ILE A 34 -8.17 3.34 3.99
C ILE A 34 -9.00 2.93 5.20
N PHE A 35 -9.74 1.83 5.06
CA PHE A 35 -10.59 1.28 6.10
C PHE A 35 -9.98 0.00 6.67
N THR A 36 -9.81 -0.02 7.99
CA THR A 36 -9.23 -1.15 8.70
C THR A 36 -10.29 -1.96 9.44
N ALA A 37 -10.36 -3.27 9.20
CA ALA A 37 -11.28 -4.17 9.88
C ALA A 37 -10.53 -5.24 10.69
N PRO A 38 -11.04 -5.69 11.85
CA PRO A 38 -10.39 -6.73 12.65
C PRO A 38 -10.12 -8.01 11.87
N GLU A 39 -11.10 -8.45 11.08
CA GLU A 39 -11.02 -9.63 10.23
C GLU A 39 -11.55 -9.34 8.82
N LEU A 40 -10.81 -9.83 7.83
CA LEU A 40 -11.16 -9.82 6.41
C LEU A 40 -10.74 -11.17 5.82
N ARG A 41 -11.34 -11.61 4.70
CA ARG A 41 -10.91 -12.85 4.02
C ARG A 41 -9.50 -12.74 3.42
N VAL A 42 -9.18 -11.57 2.88
CA VAL A 42 -7.86 -11.22 2.34
C VAL A 42 -7.07 -10.36 3.34
N LEU A 43 -5.77 -10.16 3.08
CA LEU A 43 -4.93 -9.29 3.91
C LEU A 43 -5.28 -7.81 3.69
N ALA A 44 -5.43 -7.42 2.44
CA ALA A 44 -5.87 -6.13 1.97
C ALA A 44 -6.59 -6.27 0.62
N MET A 45 -7.27 -5.22 0.17
CA MET A 45 -7.97 -5.16 -1.12
C MET A 45 -8.04 -3.71 -1.60
N GLU A 46 -7.72 -3.52 -2.88
CA GLU A 46 -7.43 -2.26 -3.55
C GLU A 46 -8.67 -1.51 -4.09
N ASN A 47 -9.86 -1.71 -3.51
CA ASN A 47 -11.09 -1.15 -4.09
C ASN A 47 -10.93 0.36 -4.36
N TRP A 48 -11.29 0.80 -5.57
CA TRP A 48 -10.91 2.12 -6.05
C TRP A 48 -11.51 3.25 -5.20
N GLY A 49 -10.66 3.95 -4.45
CA GLY A 49 -11.07 5.01 -3.52
C GLY A 49 -11.36 4.54 -2.09
N LEU A 50 -11.35 3.24 -1.83
CA LEU A 50 -11.51 2.64 -0.50
C LEU A 50 -10.68 1.36 -0.37
N ILE A 51 -9.42 1.52 0.01
CA ILE A 51 -8.57 0.37 0.33
C ILE A 51 -9.08 -0.24 1.64
N THR A 52 -9.25 -1.55 1.68
CA THR A 52 -9.60 -2.26 2.92
C THR A 52 -8.42 -3.09 3.39
N VAL A 53 -8.10 -3.06 4.68
CA VAL A 53 -6.93 -3.76 5.23
C VAL A 53 -7.26 -4.43 6.55
N ARG A 54 -6.69 -5.60 6.81
CA ARG A 54 -6.75 -6.22 8.14
C ARG A 54 -6.04 -5.31 9.16
N GLN A 55 -6.72 -5.01 10.26
CA GLN A 55 -6.26 -4.07 11.28
C GLN A 55 -4.83 -4.36 11.80
N LYS A 56 -4.46 -5.63 11.94
CA LYS A 56 -3.12 -6.04 12.38
C LYS A 56 -1.96 -5.57 11.47
N LEU A 57 -2.26 -5.20 10.23
CA LEU A 57 -1.29 -4.75 9.24
C LEU A 57 -1.21 -3.23 9.12
N MET A 58 -1.96 -2.49 9.94
CA MET A 58 -2.11 -1.03 9.81
C MET A 58 -1.77 -0.26 11.07
N LEU A 59 -1.84 -0.90 12.24
CA LEU A 59 -1.52 -0.26 13.50
C LEU A 59 0.00 -0.24 13.72
N TYR A 60 0.55 0.95 13.99
CA TYR A 60 1.96 1.10 14.33
C TYR A 60 2.17 2.14 15.44
N ASN A 61 2.61 1.65 16.59
CA ASN A 61 3.07 2.44 17.72
C ASN A 61 4.59 2.38 17.82
N GLN A 62 5.28 3.52 17.68
CA GLN A 62 6.74 3.55 17.75
C GLN A 62 7.30 3.09 19.12
N ARG A 63 6.52 3.16 20.21
CA ARG A 63 6.95 2.72 21.55
C ARG A 63 6.75 1.23 21.80
N LEU A 64 5.83 0.59 21.07
CA LEU A 64 5.41 -0.79 21.33
C LEU A 64 5.79 -1.76 20.21
N ASN A 65 5.89 -1.28 18.97
CA ASN A 65 6.10 -2.11 17.80
C ASN A 65 7.53 -1.97 17.27
N SER A 66 8.04 -3.04 16.67
CA SER A 66 9.39 -3.08 16.10
C SER A 66 9.43 -2.40 14.72
N LEU A 67 10.65 -2.25 14.20
CA LEU A 67 10.85 -1.79 12.83
C LEU A 67 10.26 -2.75 11.79
N ARG A 68 10.05 -4.03 12.14
CA ARG A 68 9.40 -4.99 11.24
C ARG A 68 7.93 -4.66 11.05
N GLU A 69 7.18 -4.38 12.10
CA GLU A 69 5.76 -3.98 11.97
C GLU A 69 5.64 -2.66 11.22
N ARG A 70 6.54 -1.69 11.47
CA ARG A 70 6.61 -0.44 10.70
C ARG A 70 6.71 -0.71 9.19
N ARG A 71 7.63 -1.61 8.81
CA ARG A 71 7.85 -2.02 7.41
C ARG A 71 6.61 -2.66 6.81
N VAL A 72 5.98 -3.60 7.54
CA VAL A 72 4.76 -4.26 7.09
C VAL A 72 3.66 -3.24 6.77
N VAL A 73 3.43 -2.26 7.65
CA VAL A 73 2.44 -1.19 7.39
C VAL A 73 2.80 -0.42 6.12
N THR A 74 4.08 -0.06 5.95
CA THR A 74 4.51 0.67 4.75
C THR A 74 4.37 -0.15 3.48
N ASP A 75 4.78 -1.41 3.49
CA ASP A 75 4.79 -2.26 2.31
C ASP A 75 3.35 -2.58 1.85
N VAL A 76 2.43 -2.85 2.79
CA VAL A 76 1.01 -3.06 2.48
C VAL A 76 0.41 -1.80 1.86
N ILE A 77 0.57 -0.63 2.49
CA ILE A 77 0.03 0.62 1.92
C ILE A 77 0.67 0.91 0.55
N ALA A 78 1.96 0.65 0.38
CA ALA A 78 2.65 0.87 -0.90
C ALA A 78 2.10 -0.01 -2.02
N HIS A 79 1.80 -1.28 -1.73
CA HIS A 79 1.16 -2.23 -2.66
C HIS A 79 -0.25 -1.78 -3.04
N GLU A 80 -1.11 -1.53 -2.05
CA GLU A 80 -2.51 -1.17 -2.27
C GLU A 80 -2.68 0.18 -2.98
N VAL A 81 -1.80 1.16 -2.70
CA VAL A 81 -1.83 2.45 -3.39
C VAL A 81 -1.29 2.31 -4.83
N ALA A 82 -0.34 1.41 -5.09
CA ALA A 82 0.12 1.14 -6.47
C ALA A 82 -1.02 0.62 -7.35
N HIS A 83 -1.93 -0.19 -6.78
CA HIS A 83 -3.09 -0.70 -7.49
C HIS A 83 -4.05 0.37 -8.00
N MET A 84 -4.01 1.60 -7.46
CA MET A 84 -4.76 2.73 -8.03
C MET A 84 -4.39 3.00 -9.49
N TRP A 85 -3.17 2.65 -9.91
CA TRP A 85 -2.73 2.65 -11.30
C TRP A 85 -2.80 1.25 -11.93
N PHE A 86 -2.28 0.21 -11.24
CA PHE A 86 -2.19 -1.15 -11.77
C PHE A 86 -3.27 -2.06 -11.19
N GLY A 87 -4.38 -2.20 -11.89
CA GLY A 87 -5.54 -2.97 -11.49
C GLY A 87 -6.82 -2.15 -11.49
N ASN A 88 -6.75 -0.89 -11.05
CA ASN A 88 -7.87 0.04 -11.11
C ASN A 88 -7.87 0.86 -12.41
N LEU A 89 -6.84 1.68 -12.66
CA LEU A 89 -6.76 2.49 -13.87
C LEU A 89 -6.45 1.65 -15.12
N ALA A 90 -5.48 0.73 -15.01
CA ALA A 90 -5.14 -0.23 -16.03
C ALA A 90 -5.38 -1.65 -15.50
N THR A 91 -6.46 -2.28 -15.92
CA THR A 91 -6.85 -3.63 -15.49
C THR A 91 -6.48 -4.66 -16.55
N MET A 92 -5.96 -5.81 -16.13
CA MET A 92 -5.77 -6.96 -17.03
C MET A 92 -7.07 -7.34 -17.74
N ARG A 93 -6.97 -7.82 -18.98
CA ARG A 93 -8.16 -8.21 -19.75
C ARG A 93 -8.83 -9.47 -19.20
N TRP A 94 -8.04 -10.41 -18.69
CA TRP A 94 -8.51 -11.66 -18.12
C TRP A 94 -7.56 -12.18 -17.04
N TRP A 95 -8.07 -13.05 -16.17
CA TRP A 95 -7.41 -13.47 -14.94
C TRP A 95 -6.12 -14.27 -15.13
N ASN A 96 -5.90 -14.86 -16.31
CA ASN A 96 -4.61 -15.48 -16.65
C ASN A 96 -3.46 -14.46 -16.63
N ASP A 97 -3.78 -13.17 -16.81
CA ASP A 97 -2.83 -12.06 -16.80
C ASP A 97 -2.88 -11.26 -15.48
N LEU A 98 -3.36 -11.85 -14.39
CA LEU A 98 -3.44 -11.21 -13.06
C LEU A 98 -2.08 -10.64 -12.61
N TRP A 99 -0.98 -11.22 -13.07
CA TRP A 99 0.37 -10.73 -12.81
C TRP A 99 0.59 -9.27 -13.27
N LEU A 100 -0.18 -8.78 -14.27
CA LEU A 100 -0.14 -7.38 -14.69
C LEU A 100 -0.59 -6.43 -13.58
N ASN A 101 -1.48 -6.87 -12.69
CA ASN A 101 -1.91 -6.11 -11.54
C ASN A 101 -0.96 -6.39 -10.36
N GLU A 102 -0.94 -7.63 -9.87
CA GLU A 102 -0.25 -8.01 -8.63
C GLU A 102 1.27 -7.89 -8.73
N GLY A 103 1.84 -8.26 -9.89
CA GLY A 103 3.28 -8.19 -10.12
C GLY A 103 3.77 -6.74 -10.19
N PHE A 104 3.02 -5.87 -10.89
CA PHE A 104 3.35 -4.45 -10.94
C PHE A 104 3.15 -3.76 -9.58
N ALA A 105 2.05 -4.05 -8.88
CA ALA A 105 1.80 -3.53 -7.55
C ALA A 105 2.90 -3.93 -6.56
N THR A 106 3.34 -5.19 -6.61
CA THR A 106 4.47 -5.68 -5.80
C THR A 106 5.76 -4.94 -6.11
N MET A 107 6.12 -4.87 -7.40
CA MET A 107 7.38 -4.22 -7.83
C MET A 107 7.39 -2.73 -7.48
N MET A 108 6.31 -2.02 -7.80
CA MET A 108 6.19 -0.59 -7.54
C MET A 108 6.06 -0.29 -6.05
N GLY A 109 5.36 -1.14 -5.30
CA GLY A 109 5.23 -1.08 -3.86
C GLY A 109 6.59 -1.11 -3.15
N GLN A 110 7.46 -2.06 -3.51
CA GLN A 110 8.82 -2.13 -2.96
C GLN A 110 9.62 -0.85 -3.25
N LYS A 111 9.60 -0.39 -4.51
CA LYS A 111 10.31 0.83 -4.92
C LYS A 111 9.82 2.07 -4.17
N ALA A 112 8.50 2.21 -3.99
CA ALA A 112 7.90 3.35 -3.29
C ALA A 112 8.14 3.28 -1.78
N ALA A 113 8.11 2.08 -1.18
CA ALA A 113 8.43 1.86 0.22
C ALA A 113 9.87 2.28 0.55
N ASP A 114 10.84 1.93 -0.30
CA ASP A 114 12.24 2.37 -0.17
C ASP A 114 12.37 3.90 -0.17
N PHE A 115 11.64 4.58 -1.07
CA PHE A 115 11.60 6.03 -1.12
C PHE A 115 11.02 6.64 0.16
N VAL A 116 9.91 6.10 0.67
CA VAL A 116 9.27 6.62 1.89
C VAL A 116 10.19 6.46 3.10
N GLU A 117 10.89 5.34 3.17
CA GLU A 117 11.67 4.94 4.35
C GLU A 117 13.15 5.35 4.26
N ASN A 118 13.51 6.04 3.18
CA ASN A 118 14.84 6.58 2.92
C ASN A 118 15.94 5.51 3.07
N THR A 119 15.66 4.30 2.58
CA THR A 119 16.56 3.16 2.67
C THR A 119 16.64 2.44 1.33
N THR A 120 17.84 2.00 0.97
CA THR A 120 18.11 1.19 -0.24
C THR A 120 18.32 -0.29 0.09
N LEU A 121 18.08 -0.70 1.34
CA LEU A 121 18.49 -2.01 1.88
C LEU A 121 17.31 -2.99 2.07
N ARG A 122 16.12 -2.76 1.49
CA ARG A 122 14.99 -3.69 1.62
C ARG A 122 15.07 -4.80 0.57
N MET A 123 15.94 -5.77 0.77
CA MET A 123 15.85 -7.05 0.06
C MET A 123 14.68 -7.88 0.61
N GLY A 124 13.53 -7.79 -0.06
CA GLY A 124 12.59 -8.87 -0.38
C GLY A 124 12.04 -9.76 0.75
N PHE A 125 10.81 -9.46 1.17
CA PHE A 125 9.85 -10.52 1.51
C PHE A 125 8.68 -10.41 0.53
N ILE A 126 8.69 -11.29 -0.47
CA ILE A 126 7.57 -11.48 -1.39
C ILE A 126 6.49 -12.24 -0.60
N TYR A 127 5.40 -11.57 -0.23
CA TYR A 127 4.19 -12.23 0.22
C TYR A 127 3.27 -12.37 -1.00
N ILE A 128 3.29 -13.54 -1.64
CA ILE A 128 2.23 -14.02 -2.55
C ILE A 128 1.30 -14.91 -1.74
#